data_AF-A0A0P9DXW8-F1
#
_entry.id   AF-A0A0P9DXW8-F1
#
_cell.length_a   1.000
_cell.length_b   1.000
_cell.length_c   1.000
_cell.angle_alpha   90.00
_cell.angle_beta   90.00
_cell.angle_gamma   90.00
#
_symmetry.space_group_name_H-M   'P 1'
#
loop_
_entity.id
_entity.type
_entity.pdbx_description
1 polymer ?
#
loop_
_entity_poly.entity_id
_entity_poly.type
_entity_poly.pdbx_seq_one_letter_code
_entity_poly.pdbx_strand_id
1 'polypeptide(L)'
;MSMVLISHSLSRDPYLLFLMSVSLFGLFVMGMLAFNPPAAEEGLLWRRPMIGSIFGPICALGILAALFPKECSGTLHFKKEEMPVNKYSDSRQNWLASHRNQPTVRGHHPDCGNFSTHVFRIKNKTFCTSCAGLLLGALITLVGTILYFFNDWRIGQEGLLAVNLGIFGVGFGLLQFPLLKNGRSVTRFLLNVFFVLGAFSILIGIDTLVRSLAIDLFLIFLIDFWLLTRISLSQWDHKMICYACRMAICKFRT
;
A
#
# COMPACT_ATOMS: atom_id res chain seq x y z
N MET A 1 -14.58 -10.67 20.60
CA MET A 1 -13.73 -9.92 21.54
C MET A 1 -12.70 -9.02 20.83
N SER A 2 -11.94 -9.51 19.84
CA SER A 2 -10.78 -8.78 19.28
C SER A 2 -11.07 -7.44 18.57
N MET A 3 -12.20 -7.28 17.85
CA MET A 3 -12.52 -6.06 17.10
C MET A 3 -12.60 -4.80 17.97
N VAL A 4 -13.24 -4.89 19.15
CA VAL A 4 -13.49 -3.74 20.04
C VAL A 4 -12.17 -3.12 20.51
N LEU A 5 -11.20 -3.96 20.92
CA LEU A 5 -9.86 -3.53 21.32
C LEU A 5 -9.09 -2.82 20.19
N ILE A 6 -9.37 -3.13 18.93
CA ILE A 6 -8.67 -2.56 17.77
C ILE A 6 -9.22 -1.17 17.44
N SER A 7 -10.55 -1.01 17.42
CA SER A 7 -11.20 0.31 17.37
C SER A 7 -10.65 1.21 18.49
N HIS A 8 -10.57 0.68 19.72
CA HIS A 8 -10.05 1.41 20.87
C HIS A 8 -8.54 1.73 20.80
N SER A 9 -7.76 1.04 19.96
CA SER A 9 -6.35 1.35 19.70
C SER A 9 -6.12 2.30 18.53
N LEU A 10 -6.94 2.23 17.48
CA LEU A 10 -6.87 3.14 16.33
C LEU A 10 -7.43 4.52 16.70
N SER A 11 -8.48 4.56 17.52
CA SER A 11 -9.03 5.79 18.14
C SER A 11 -8.07 6.49 19.12
N ARG A 12 -6.93 5.87 19.46
CA ARG A 12 -5.85 6.50 20.24
C ARG A 12 -4.75 7.14 19.38
N ASP A 13 -4.80 6.96 18.07
CA ASP A 13 -3.90 7.63 17.12
C ASP A 13 -4.70 8.69 16.34
N PRO A 14 -4.73 9.96 16.80
CA PRO A 14 -5.55 10.99 16.18
C PRO A 14 -5.09 11.34 14.76
N TYR A 15 -3.82 11.07 14.42
CA TYR A 15 -3.27 11.29 13.08
C TYR A 15 -3.81 10.25 12.10
N LEU A 16 -3.79 8.96 12.47
CA LEU A 16 -4.40 7.89 11.64
C LEU A 16 -5.92 8.05 11.52
N LEU A 17 -6.59 8.47 12.60
CA LEU A 17 -8.03 8.75 12.57
C LEU A 17 -8.34 9.91 11.62
N PHE A 18 -7.59 11.02 11.68
CA PHE A 18 -7.72 12.14 10.74
C PHE A 18 -7.51 11.72 9.28
N LEU A 19 -6.42 10.98 8.99
CA LEU A 19 -6.15 10.47 7.64
C LEU A 19 -7.29 9.57 7.11
N MET A 20 -7.84 8.70 7.97
CA MET A 20 -8.99 7.85 7.61
C MET A 20 -10.26 8.67 7.38
N SER A 21 -10.58 9.62 8.26
CA SER A 21 -11.77 10.47 8.13
C SER A 21 -11.73 11.31 6.85
N VAL A 22 -10.59 11.95 6.55
CA VAL A 22 -10.43 12.73 5.31
C VAL A 22 -10.46 11.84 4.07
N SER A 23 -9.84 10.66 4.11
CA SER A 23 -9.87 9.69 3.01
C SER A 23 -11.28 9.21 2.67
N LEU A 24 -12.07 8.85 3.69
CA LEU A 24 -13.45 8.40 3.54
C LEU A 24 -14.40 9.54 3.15
N PHE A 25 -14.18 10.75 3.67
CA PHE A 25 -14.92 11.95 3.24
C PHE A 25 -14.67 12.28 1.77
N GLY A 26 -13.42 12.27 1.32
CA GLY A 26 -13.09 12.46 -0.09
C GLY A 26 -13.72 11.38 -0.98
N LEU A 27 -13.69 10.12 -0.54
CA LEU A 27 -14.34 9.01 -1.25
C LEU A 27 -15.86 9.20 -1.38
N PHE A 28 -16.52 9.71 -0.34
CA PHE A 28 -17.93 10.10 -0.37
C PHE A 28 -18.19 11.27 -1.33
N VAL A 29 -17.34 12.30 -1.33
CA VAL A 29 -17.43 13.43 -2.28
C VAL A 29 -17.31 12.95 -3.73
N MET A 30 -16.41 12.02 -4.06
CA MET A 30 -16.31 11.47 -5.41
C MET A 30 -17.55 10.66 -5.81
N GLY A 31 -18.18 9.95 -4.86
CA GLY A 31 -19.48 9.30 -5.07
C GLY A 31 -20.57 10.33 -5.38
N MET A 32 -20.69 11.39 -4.58
CA MET A 32 -21.67 12.47 -4.80
C MET A 32 -21.51 13.13 -6.17
N LEU A 33 -20.27 13.39 -6.60
CA LEU A 33 -19.95 13.95 -7.93
C LEU A 33 -20.29 12.99 -9.08
N ALA A 34 -20.17 11.66 -8.89
CA ALA A 34 -20.52 10.69 -9.93
C ALA A 34 -22.03 10.51 -10.10
N PHE A 35 -22.82 10.66 -9.02
CA PHE A 35 -24.28 10.68 -9.10
C PHE A 35 -24.86 12.03 -9.52
N ASN A 36 -24.14 13.13 -9.29
CA ASN A 36 -24.56 14.50 -9.60
C ASN A 36 -23.42 15.26 -10.32
N PRO A 37 -23.05 14.87 -11.56
CA PRO A 37 -21.97 15.53 -12.29
C PRO A 37 -22.34 17.00 -12.56
N PRO A 38 -21.44 17.97 -12.28
CA PRO A 38 -21.69 19.37 -12.61
C PRO A 38 -21.73 19.56 -14.12
N ALA A 39 -22.61 20.43 -14.60
CA ALA A 39 -22.87 20.67 -16.04
C ALA A 39 -21.76 21.49 -16.76
N ALA A 40 -20.51 21.31 -16.37
CA ALA A 40 -19.35 22.06 -16.86
C ALA A 40 -18.50 21.21 -17.83
N GLU A 41 -18.94 21.10 -19.09
CA GLU A 41 -18.15 20.42 -20.12
C GLU A 41 -16.94 21.25 -20.57
N GLU A 42 -15.75 20.90 -20.09
CA GLU A 42 -14.49 21.47 -20.59
C GLU A 42 -14.04 20.73 -21.86
N GLY A 43 -14.22 21.37 -23.01
CA GLY A 43 -13.84 20.85 -24.34
C GLY A 43 -12.33 20.76 -24.61
N LEU A 44 -11.47 20.66 -23.60
CA LEU A 44 -10.02 20.59 -23.78
C LEU A 44 -9.58 19.19 -24.23
N LEU A 45 -9.29 19.07 -25.53
CA LEU A 45 -8.69 17.86 -26.13
C LEU A 45 -7.39 17.39 -25.44
N TRP A 46 -6.65 18.31 -24.81
CA TRP A 46 -5.42 18.02 -24.07
C TRP A 46 -5.63 17.55 -22.62
N ARG A 47 -6.87 17.55 -22.09
CA ARG A 47 -7.15 17.13 -20.69
C ARG A 47 -6.66 15.71 -20.43
N ARG A 48 -7.03 14.75 -21.29
CA ARG A 48 -6.67 13.33 -21.14
C ARG A 48 -5.15 13.10 -21.15
N PRO A 49 -4.38 13.54 -22.16
CA PRO A 49 -2.93 13.45 -22.13
C PRO A 49 -2.29 14.11 -20.90
N MET A 50 -2.81 15.24 -20.43
CA MET A 50 -2.29 15.92 -19.23
C MET A 50 -2.51 15.10 -17.95
N ILE A 51 -3.72 14.59 -17.72
CA ILE A 51 -4.05 13.73 -16.58
C ILE A 51 -3.24 12.43 -16.62
N GLY A 52 -3.15 11.78 -17.78
CA GLY A 52 -2.30 10.60 -17.98
C GLY A 52 -0.81 10.86 -17.73
N SER A 53 -0.31 12.05 -18.09
CA SER A 53 1.08 12.46 -17.89
C SER A 53 1.43 12.80 -16.44
N ILE A 54 0.45 13.08 -15.58
CA ILE A 54 0.65 13.27 -14.13
C ILE A 54 0.51 11.93 -13.40
N PHE A 55 -0.53 11.15 -13.74
CA PHE A 55 -0.84 9.89 -13.06
C PHE A 55 0.11 8.73 -13.43
N GLY A 56 0.63 8.71 -14.67
CA GLY A 56 1.63 7.73 -15.13
C GLY A 56 2.91 7.74 -14.28
N PRO A 57 3.56 8.90 -14.06
CA PRO A 57 4.69 9.04 -13.14
C PRO A 57 4.39 8.58 -11.70
N ILE A 58 3.21 8.87 -11.14
CA ILE A 58 2.80 8.38 -9.80
C ILE A 58 2.80 6.85 -9.78
N CYS A 59 2.24 6.20 -10.80
CA CYS A 59 2.27 4.74 -10.94
C CYS A 59 3.71 4.19 -11.09
N ALA A 60 4.56 4.85 -11.88
CA ALA A 60 5.95 4.46 -12.08
C ALA A 60 6.79 4.60 -10.78
N LEU A 61 6.59 5.68 -10.01
CA LEU A 61 7.20 5.86 -8.70
C LEU A 61 6.71 4.82 -7.68
N GLY A 62 5.43 4.44 -7.72
CA GLY A 62 4.88 3.34 -6.92
C GLY A 62 5.51 1.98 -7.26
N ILE A 63 5.72 1.68 -8.54
CA ILE A 63 6.44 0.48 -9.02
C ILE A 63 7.89 0.50 -8.51
N LEU A 64 8.59 1.62 -8.68
CA LEU A 64 9.98 1.77 -8.22
C LEU A 64 10.10 1.61 -6.71
N ALA A 65 9.20 2.20 -5.91
CA ALA A 65 9.19 2.06 -4.45
C ALA A 65 8.89 0.63 -3.98
N ALA A 66 8.10 -0.15 -4.76
CA ALA A 66 7.79 -1.54 -4.45
C ALA A 66 8.92 -2.52 -4.85
N LEU A 67 9.70 -2.20 -5.90
CA LEU A 67 10.86 -2.98 -6.36
C LEU A 67 12.15 -2.64 -5.60
N PHE A 68 12.33 -1.36 -5.27
CA PHE A 68 13.51 -0.80 -4.60
C PHE A 68 13.11 -0.10 -3.28
N PRO A 69 12.65 -0.85 -2.26
CA PRO A 69 12.59 -0.30 -0.92
C PRO A 69 13.99 0.18 -0.53
N LYS A 70 14.11 1.38 0.06
CA LYS A 70 15.40 2.07 0.27
C LYS A 70 16.44 1.24 1.03
N GLU A 71 15.99 0.30 1.86
CA GLU A 71 16.81 -0.69 2.57
C GLU A 71 17.68 -1.57 1.64
N CYS A 72 17.24 -1.81 0.39
CA CYS A 72 17.96 -2.62 -0.58
C CYS A 72 19.13 -1.91 -1.29
N SER A 73 19.33 -0.60 -1.12
CA SER A 73 20.50 0.10 -1.70
C SER A 73 21.75 0.10 -0.80
N GLY A 74 21.69 -0.52 0.40
CA GLY A 74 22.79 -0.55 1.36
C GLY A 74 24.05 -1.31 0.94
N THR A 75 24.03 -2.04 -0.19
CA THR A 75 25.11 -2.96 -0.61
C THR A 75 26.07 -2.39 -1.67
N LEU A 76 26.18 -1.06 -1.78
CA LEU A 76 27.36 -0.40 -2.36
C LEU A 76 28.30 0.17 -1.30
N HIS A 77 28.14 -0.24 -0.03
CA HIS A 77 29.18 0.01 0.96
C HIS A 77 30.41 -0.85 0.65
N PHE A 78 31.52 -0.19 0.33
CA PHE A 78 32.78 -0.82 -0.10
C PHE A 78 33.26 -1.89 0.89
N LYS A 79 33.84 -2.97 0.32
CA LYS A 79 34.70 -3.93 1.00
C LYS A 79 35.77 -3.16 1.80
N LYS A 80 35.71 -3.23 3.13
CA LYS A 80 36.82 -2.84 4.01
C LYS A 80 37.29 -4.07 4.78
N GLU A 81 38.61 -4.20 4.87
CA GLU A 81 39.26 -5.48 5.09
C GLU A 81 39.39 -5.85 6.58
N GLU A 82 39.74 -7.13 6.80
CA GLU A 82 39.81 -7.78 8.09
C GLU A 82 40.96 -7.25 8.95
N MET A 83 40.74 -7.13 10.26
CA MET A 83 41.80 -7.30 11.26
C MET A 83 41.24 -8.05 12.49
N PRO A 84 41.96 -9.06 13.01
CA PRO A 84 41.49 -9.87 14.14
C PRO A 84 41.82 -9.21 15.49
N VAL A 85 40.84 -9.12 16.38
CA VAL A 85 41.08 -8.94 17.82
C VAL A 85 40.99 -10.32 18.48
N ASN A 86 42.02 -10.67 19.26
CA ASN A 86 42.24 -12.02 19.79
C ASN A 86 42.48 -11.95 21.31
N LYS A 87 42.26 -13.07 22.02
CA LYS A 87 42.53 -13.31 23.46
C LYS A 87 41.56 -12.62 24.47
N TYR A 88 41.20 -13.23 25.62
CA TYR A 88 41.40 -14.63 26.11
C TYR A 88 40.60 -14.93 27.42
N SER A 89 40.07 -16.16 27.56
CA SER A 89 39.65 -16.87 28.82
C SER A 89 38.57 -16.25 29.72
N ASP A 90 37.83 -16.97 30.59
CA ASP A 90 37.18 -18.32 30.64
C ASP A 90 35.90 -18.06 31.52
N SER A 91 35.05 -18.96 32.04
CA SER A 91 35.07 -20.41 32.09
C SER A 91 33.68 -21.04 32.15
N ARG A 92 33.65 -22.31 31.73
CA ARG A 92 32.77 -23.42 32.13
C ARG A 92 31.63 -23.11 33.12
N GLN A 93 30.40 -23.16 32.60
CA GLN A 93 29.42 -24.13 33.10
C GLN A 93 28.50 -24.61 31.98
N ASN A 94 28.76 -25.82 31.47
CA ASN A 94 27.83 -26.55 30.61
C ASN A 94 26.91 -27.39 31.49
N TRP A 95 25.58 -27.27 31.32
CA TRP A 95 24.65 -28.38 31.07
C TRP A 95 23.19 -27.90 31.14
N LEU A 96 22.55 -27.77 29.98
CA LEU A 96 21.28 -28.44 29.63
C LEU A 96 20.72 -27.87 28.31
N ALA A 97 20.10 -28.74 27.52
CA ALA A 97 19.70 -28.42 26.15
C ALA A 97 18.51 -27.44 26.10
N SER A 98 18.77 -26.21 25.66
CA SER A 98 17.73 -25.34 25.11
C SER A 98 17.95 -25.17 23.61
N HIS A 99 17.07 -25.73 22.79
CA HIS A 99 16.90 -25.33 21.39
C HIS A 99 16.30 -23.93 21.35
N ARG A 100 17.09 -22.92 21.76
CA ARG A 100 16.73 -21.51 21.63
C ARG A 100 16.92 -21.10 20.18
N ASN A 101 15.99 -21.55 19.34
CA ASN A 101 15.89 -21.20 17.93
C ASN A 101 15.99 -19.68 17.80
N GLN A 102 17.15 -19.19 17.37
CA GLN A 102 17.30 -17.80 16.98
C GLN A 102 16.42 -17.61 15.74
N PRO A 103 15.40 -16.73 15.77
CA PRO A 103 14.48 -16.59 14.65
C PRO A 103 15.28 -16.13 13.44
N THR A 104 15.34 -16.96 12.39
CA THR A 104 16.21 -16.70 11.23
C THR A 104 15.66 -15.51 10.44
N VAL A 105 16.24 -14.33 10.67
CA VAL A 105 15.83 -13.06 10.05
C VAL A 105 15.95 -13.17 8.53
N ARG A 106 14.80 -13.37 7.85
CA ARG A 106 14.68 -13.69 6.42
C ARG A 106 14.06 -12.51 5.67
N GLY A 107 14.88 -11.49 5.45
CA GLY A 107 14.44 -10.12 5.16
C GLY A 107 14.30 -9.30 6.44
N HIS A 108 13.78 -8.06 6.37
CA HIS A 108 13.67 -7.17 7.54
C HIS A 108 12.63 -7.60 8.60
N HIS A 109 11.94 -8.74 8.42
CA HIS A 109 10.93 -9.24 9.36
C HIS A 109 11.52 -10.25 10.36
N PRO A 110 11.06 -10.25 11.62
CA PRO A 110 11.28 -11.35 12.56
C PRO A 110 10.63 -12.64 12.04
N ASP A 111 11.31 -13.78 12.22
CA ASP A 111 10.74 -15.11 12.00
C ASP A 111 9.81 -15.46 13.19
N CYS A 112 8.66 -14.77 13.24
CA CYS A 112 7.62 -14.85 14.27
C CYS A 112 6.30 -15.22 13.61
N GLY A 113 5.55 -16.17 14.19
CA GLY A 113 4.35 -16.76 13.57
C GLY A 113 3.29 -15.76 13.08
N ASN A 114 3.17 -14.59 13.73
CA ASN A 114 2.24 -13.53 13.31
C ASN A 114 2.59 -12.88 11.95
N PHE A 115 3.84 -12.96 11.48
CA PHE A 115 4.25 -12.46 10.15
C PHE A 115 3.98 -13.47 9.01
N SER A 116 3.57 -14.71 9.32
CA SER A 116 3.29 -15.75 8.30
C SER A 116 2.17 -15.37 7.33
N THR A 117 1.26 -14.47 7.71
CA THR A 117 0.20 -13.94 6.85
C THR A 117 0.67 -12.80 5.94
N HIS A 118 1.80 -12.17 6.25
CA HIS A 118 2.33 -10.99 5.55
C HIS A 118 3.28 -11.36 4.42
N VAL A 119 3.94 -12.51 4.54
CA VAL A 119 4.95 -13.00 3.59
C VAL A 119 4.39 -14.18 2.78
N PHE A 120 4.76 -14.27 1.51
CA PHE A 120 4.59 -15.48 0.71
C PHE A 120 5.95 -15.96 0.17
N ARG A 121 6.13 -17.27 0.03
CA ARG A 121 7.34 -17.88 -0.54
C ARG A 121 7.08 -18.30 -1.99
N ILE A 122 7.87 -17.76 -2.92
CA ILE A 122 8.00 -18.33 -4.27
C ILE A 122 9.38 -18.99 -4.35
N LYS A 123 9.39 -20.31 -4.47
CA LYS A 123 10.60 -21.15 -4.41
C LYS A 123 11.40 -20.83 -3.12
N ASN A 124 12.56 -20.18 -3.26
CA ASN A 124 13.46 -19.84 -2.17
C ASN A 124 13.52 -18.32 -1.84
N LYS A 125 12.63 -17.50 -2.41
CA LYS A 125 12.52 -16.06 -2.10
C LYS A 125 11.23 -15.76 -1.34
N THR A 126 11.33 -14.92 -0.32
CA THR A 126 10.22 -14.36 0.47
C THR A 126 9.82 -12.99 -0.08
N PHE A 127 8.53 -12.76 -0.25
CA PHE A 127 7.97 -11.50 -0.76
C PHE A 127 6.85 -11.00 0.16
N CYS A 128 6.74 -9.69 0.35
CA CYS A 128 5.64 -9.08 1.09
C CYS A 128 4.36 -9.04 0.25
N THR A 129 3.28 -9.62 0.77
CA THR A 129 1.93 -9.64 0.18
C THR A 129 1.44 -8.25 -0.24
N SER A 130 1.66 -7.24 0.59
CA SER A 130 1.22 -5.87 0.34
C SER A 130 2.05 -5.18 -0.75
N CYS A 131 3.37 -5.38 -0.79
CA CYS A 131 4.22 -4.79 -1.82
C CYS A 131 3.98 -5.44 -3.19
N ALA A 132 3.80 -6.77 -3.22
CA ALA A 132 3.47 -7.49 -4.45
C ALA A 132 2.07 -7.12 -4.98
N GLY A 133 1.08 -6.94 -4.10
CA GLY A 133 -0.26 -6.49 -4.48
C GLY A 133 -0.27 -5.07 -5.05
N LEU A 134 0.46 -4.14 -4.41
CA LEU A 134 0.66 -2.79 -4.96
C LEU A 134 1.39 -2.83 -6.31
N LEU A 135 2.47 -3.59 -6.43
CA LEU A 135 3.27 -3.70 -7.66
C LEU A 135 2.41 -4.20 -8.83
N LEU A 136 1.63 -5.27 -8.63
CA LEU A 136 0.74 -5.79 -9.67
C LEU A 136 -0.37 -4.79 -10.01
N GLY A 137 -1.00 -4.17 -9.00
CA GLY A 137 -2.02 -3.15 -9.20
C GLY A 137 -1.49 -1.94 -10.01
N ALA A 138 -0.31 -1.44 -9.67
CA ALA A 138 0.34 -0.32 -10.33
C ALA A 138 0.80 -0.66 -11.76
N LEU A 139 1.27 -1.88 -12.02
CA LEU A 139 1.60 -2.36 -13.37
C LEU A 139 0.35 -2.40 -14.28
N ILE A 140 -0.75 -2.98 -13.80
CA ILE A 140 -2.02 -3.04 -14.56
C ILE A 140 -2.57 -1.61 -14.77
N THR A 141 -2.53 -0.78 -13.74
CA THR A 141 -2.98 0.61 -13.78
C THR A 141 -2.14 1.47 -14.73
N LEU A 142 -0.82 1.28 -14.79
CA LEU A 142 0.05 1.98 -15.74
C LEU A 142 -0.28 1.60 -17.19
N VAL A 143 -0.48 0.31 -17.48
CA VAL A 143 -0.93 -0.14 -18.81
C VAL A 143 -2.31 0.45 -19.15
N GLY A 144 -3.25 0.41 -18.22
CA GLY A 144 -4.56 1.04 -18.39
C GLY A 144 -4.47 2.56 -18.62
N THR A 145 -3.56 3.25 -17.94
CA THR A 145 -3.33 4.70 -18.07
C THR A 145 -2.85 5.03 -19.49
N ILE A 146 -1.93 4.23 -20.04
CA ILE A 146 -1.45 4.37 -21.42
C ILE A 146 -2.61 4.16 -22.41
N LEU A 147 -3.39 3.08 -22.25
CA LEU A 147 -4.51 2.77 -23.14
C LEU A 147 -5.61 3.85 -23.09
N TYR A 148 -6.03 4.28 -21.91
CA TYR A 148 -7.14 5.23 -21.76
C TYR A 148 -6.77 6.67 -22.13
N PHE A 149 -5.68 7.21 -21.57
CA PHE A 149 -5.36 8.63 -21.68
C PHE A 149 -4.60 9.02 -22.95
N PHE A 150 -3.95 8.07 -23.64
CA PHE A 150 -3.13 8.33 -24.82
C PHE A 150 -3.67 7.66 -26.11
N ASN A 151 -4.37 6.53 -26.02
CA ASN A 151 -4.90 5.81 -27.19
C ASN A 151 -6.43 5.97 -27.39
N ASP A 152 -7.07 6.95 -26.72
CA ASP A 152 -8.54 7.16 -26.63
C ASP A 152 -9.33 5.84 -26.42
N TRP A 153 -8.86 4.94 -25.55
CA TRP A 153 -9.58 3.69 -25.30
C TRP A 153 -10.92 3.96 -24.61
N ARG A 154 -11.99 3.95 -25.41
CA ARG A 154 -13.37 4.24 -24.98
C ARG A 154 -13.95 3.09 -24.16
N ILE A 155 -13.70 3.16 -22.85
CA ILE A 155 -14.66 2.64 -21.87
C ILE A 155 -15.98 3.40 -22.10
N GLY A 156 -17.08 2.65 -22.21
CA GLY A 156 -18.36 3.15 -22.68
C GLY A 156 -19.11 4.02 -21.66
N GLN A 157 -20.43 4.08 -21.80
CA GLN A 157 -21.31 4.90 -20.95
C GLN A 157 -21.36 4.46 -19.47
N GLU A 158 -20.68 3.35 -19.14
CA GLU A 158 -20.58 2.73 -17.81
C GLU A 158 -19.68 3.48 -16.80
N GLY A 159 -19.43 4.77 -16.98
CA GLY A 159 -18.60 5.57 -16.08
C GLY A 159 -19.05 5.51 -14.62
N LEU A 160 -20.37 5.44 -14.39
CA LEU A 160 -20.96 5.29 -13.06
C LEU A 160 -20.72 3.88 -12.45
N LEU A 161 -20.64 2.82 -13.26
CA LEU A 161 -20.22 1.51 -12.77
C LEU A 161 -18.72 1.51 -12.42
N ALA A 162 -17.88 2.18 -13.21
CA ALA A 162 -16.45 2.33 -12.93
C ALA A 162 -16.19 3.07 -11.61
N VAL A 163 -16.90 4.18 -11.34
CA VAL A 163 -16.80 4.86 -10.03
C VAL A 163 -17.31 3.97 -8.90
N ASN A 164 -18.46 3.31 -9.03
CA ASN A 164 -18.99 2.45 -7.96
C ASN A 164 -18.06 1.28 -7.62
N LEU A 165 -17.55 0.57 -8.64
CA LEU A 165 -16.54 -0.49 -8.46
C LEU A 165 -15.27 0.09 -7.80
N GLY A 166 -14.86 1.28 -8.21
CA GLY A 166 -13.75 2.01 -7.64
C GLY A 166 -13.93 2.38 -6.16
N ILE A 167 -15.12 2.82 -5.77
CA ILE A 167 -15.48 3.14 -4.38
C ILE A 167 -15.40 1.89 -3.50
N PHE A 168 -15.89 0.75 -3.97
CA PHE A 168 -15.69 -0.51 -3.25
C PHE A 168 -14.20 -0.89 -3.16
N GLY A 169 -13.42 -0.72 -4.24
CA GLY A 169 -11.98 -1.00 -4.25
C GLY A 169 -11.18 -0.17 -3.24
N VAL A 170 -11.33 1.15 -3.27
CA VAL A 170 -10.66 2.06 -2.32
C VAL A 170 -11.18 1.84 -0.90
N GLY A 171 -12.51 1.73 -0.72
CA GLY A 171 -13.15 1.51 0.58
C GLY A 171 -12.67 0.23 1.27
N PHE A 172 -12.70 -0.92 0.59
CA PHE A 172 -12.20 -2.18 1.15
C PHE A 172 -10.67 -2.17 1.37
N GLY A 173 -9.91 -1.45 0.55
CA GLY A 173 -8.46 -1.29 0.74
C GLY A 173 -8.09 -0.47 1.98
N LEU A 174 -8.79 0.64 2.25
CA LEU A 174 -8.61 1.44 3.46
C LEU A 174 -9.13 0.71 4.71
N LEU A 175 -10.31 0.09 4.62
CA LEU A 175 -10.94 -0.64 5.72
C LEU A 175 -10.33 -2.03 5.98
N GLN A 176 -9.36 -2.47 5.17
CA GLN A 176 -8.66 -3.74 5.32
C GLN A 176 -8.10 -3.92 6.74
N PHE A 177 -7.40 -2.92 7.27
CA PHE A 177 -6.72 -3.00 8.56
C PHE A 177 -7.68 -3.01 9.77
N PRO A 178 -8.70 -2.13 9.87
CA PRO A 178 -9.66 -2.19 10.98
C PRO A 178 -10.60 -3.41 10.92
N LEU A 179 -10.98 -3.90 9.74
CA LEU A 179 -12.00 -4.97 9.61
C LEU A 179 -11.43 -6.38 9.40
N LEU A 180 -10.33 -6.54 8.65
CA LEU A 180 -9.88 -7.83 8.10
C LEU A 180 -8.50 -8.26 8.64
N LYS A 181 -8.20 -7.93 9.91
CA LYS A 181 -6.92 -8.22 10.59
C LYS A 181 -6.50 -9.70 10.58
N ASN A 182 -7.45 -10.64 10.43
CA ASN A 182 -7.18 -12.09 10.32
C ASN A 182 -7.41 -12.64 8.90
N GLY A 183 -7.30 -11.80 7.87
CA GLY A 183 -7.37 -12.21 6.47
C GLY A 183 -6.20 -13.13 6.08
N ARG A 184 -6.44 -14.06 5.15
CA ARG A 184 -5.38 -14.90 4.59
C ARG A 184 -4.41 -14.04 3.77
N SER A 185 -3.16 -14.51 3.62
CA SER A 185 -2.13 -13.90 2.78
C SER A 185 -2.64 -13.51 1.38
N VAL A 186 -3.45 -14.38 0.76
CA VAL A 186 -4.13 -14.12 -0.53
C VAL A 186 -5.16 -12.98 -0.45
N THR A 187 -5.99 -12.92 0.59
CA THR A 187 -6.95 -11.82 0.81
C THR A 187 -6.21 -10.48 0.95
N ARG A 188 -5.10 -10.47 1.70
CA ARG A 188 -4.24 -9.29 1.85
C ARG A 188 -3.60 -8.87 0.53
N PHE A 189 -3.16 -9.81 -0.31
CA PHE A 189 -2.67 -9.51 -1.66
C PHE A 189 -3.78 -8.90 -2.54
N LEU A 190 -4.94 -9.57 -2.65
CA LEU A 190 -6.05 -9.17 -3.52
C LEU A 190 -6.60 -7.78 -3.19
N LEU A 191 -6.81 -7.47 -1.91
CA LEU A 191 -7.25 -6.13 -1.47
C LEU A 191 -6.27 -5.02 -1.86
N ASN A 192 -4.97 -5.32 -1.91
CA ASN A 192 -3.94 -4.36 -2.31
C ASN A 192 -3.88 -4.15 -3.83
N VAL A 193 -4.21 -5.17 -4.64
CA VAL A 193 -4.43 -5.00 -6.08
C VAL A 193 -5.72 -4.19 -6.31
N PHE A 194 -6.82 -4.58 -5.65
CA PHE A 194 -8.15 -3.99 -5.85
C PHE A 194 -8.25 -2.54 -5.36
N PHE A 195 -7.46 -2.14 -4.37
CA PHE A 195 -7.29 -0.73 -3.96
C PHE A 195 -6.74 0.14 -5.10
N VAL A 196 -5.64 -0.29 -5.76
CA VAL A 196 -4.99 0.50 -6.83
C VAL A 196 -5.84 0.51 -8.10
N LEU A 197 -6.41 -0.64 -8.49
CA LEU A 197 -7.37 -0.71 -9.59
C LEU A 197 -8.64 0.11 -9.28
N GLY A 198 -9.07 0.15 -8.02
CA GLY A 198 -10.23 0.91 -7.58
C GLY A 198 -10.02 2.40 -7.74
N ALA A 199 -8.91 2.94 -7.24
CA ALA A 199 -8.52 4.35 -7.40
C ALA A 199 -8.48 4.76 -8.89
N PHE A 200 -7.90 3.92 -9.75
CA PHE A 200 -7.87 4.11 -11.20
C PHE A 200 -9.27 4.05 -11.85
N SER A 201 -10.16 3.19 -11.37
CA SER A 201 -11.54 3.08 -11.86
C SER A 201 -12.39 4.31 -11.51
N ILE A 202 -12.14 4.94 -10.34
CA ILE A 202 -12.73 6.25 -10.02
C ILE A 202 -12.19 7.32 -10.99
N LEU A 203 -10.88 7.35 -11.26
CA LEU A 203 -10.27 8.34 -12.16
C LEU A 203 -10.85 8.29 -13.59
N ILE A 204 -10.95 7.08 -14.16
CA ILE A 204 -11.59 6.88 -15.47
C ILE A 204 -13.08 7.23 -15.45
N GLY A 205 -13.80 6.81 -14.41
CA GLY A 205 -15.23 7.07 -14.30
C GLY A 205 -15.53 8.58 -14.20
N ILE A 206 -14.71 9.33 -13.46
CA ILE A 206 -14.86 10.78 -13.28
C ILE A 206 -14.44 11.57 -14.53
N ASP A 207 -13.34 11.25 -15.23
CA ASP A 207 -13.02 11.89 -16.53
C ASP A 207 -14.16 11.67 -17.54
N THR A 208 -14.78 10.48 -17.53
CA THR A 208 -15.89 10.13 -18.43
C THR A 208 -17.17 10.91 -18.11
N LEU A 209 -17.52 11.02 -16.83
CA LEU A 209 -18.78 11.60 -16.33
C LEU A 209 -18.74 13.13 -16.19
N VAL A 210 -17.65 13.68 -15.64
CA VAL A 210 -17.56 15.07 -15.19
C VAL A 210 -16.76 15.94 -16.16
N ARG A 211 -15.77 15.37 -16.86
CA ARG A 211 -15.03 16.01 -17.95
C ARG A 211 -14.34 17.35 -17.60
N SER A 212 -14.06 17.62 -16.32
CA SER A 212 -13.40 18.84 -15.84
C SER A 212 -12.00 18.56 -15.31
N LEU A 213 -11.00 19.27 -15.85
CA LEU A 213 -9.58 19.15 -15.46
C LEU A 213 -9.39 19.43 -13.97
N ALA A 214 -10.15 20.36 -13.40
CA ALA A 214 -10.07 20.70 -11.98
C ALA A 214 -10.48 19.53 -11.07
N ILE A 215 -11.51 18.77 -11.47
CA ILE A 215 -12.00 17.61 -10.71
C ILE A 215 -11.06 16.41 -10.88
N ASP A 216 -10.52 16.19 -12.08
CA ASP A 216 -9.52 15.14 -12.33
C ASP A 216 -8.22 15.38 -11.55
N LEU A 217 -7.74 16.63 -11.48
CA LEU A 217 -6.57 17.00 -10.67
C LEU A 217 -6.82 16.90 -9.17
N PHE A 218 -8.00 17.31 -8.69
CA PHE A 218 -8.42 17.10 -7.29
C PHE A 218 -8.44 15.61 -6.94
N LEU A 219 -8.93 14.77 -7.86
CA LEU A 219 -8.95 13.33 -7.68
C LEU A 219 -7.54 12.71 -7.67
N ILE A 220 -6.60 13.16 -8.50
CA ILE A 220 -5.20 12.70 -8.42
C ILE A 220 -4.63 13.00 -7.02
N PHE A 221 -4.79 14.22 -6.51
CA PHE A 221 -4.34 14.59 -5.16
C PHE A 221 -5.00 13.73 -4.07
N LEU A 222 -6.29 13.41 -4.24
CA LEU A 222 -7.02 12.53 -3.33
C LEU A 222 -6.54 11.06 -3.41
N ILE A 223 -6.11 10.58 -4.58
CA ILE A 223 -5.50 9.24 -4.75
C ILE A 223 -4.14 9.19 -4.03
N ASP A 224 -3.31 10.22 -4.16
CA ASP A 224 -2.07 10.34 -3.38
C ASP A 224 -2.35 10.37 -1.87
N PHE A 225 -3.41 11.06 -1.43
CA PHE A 225 -3.83 11.06 -0.03
C PHE A 225 -4.33 9.69 0.46
N TRP A 226 -5.05 8.93 -0.38
CA TRP A 226 -5.42 7.54 -0.08
C TRP A 226 -4.19 6.63 0.00
N LEU A 227 -3.20 6.81 -0.89
CA LEU A 227 -1.93 6.07 -0.86
C LEU A 227 -1.15 6.35 0.42
N LEU A 228 -1.01 7.62 0.82
CA LEU A 228 -0.38 8.04 2.08
C LEU A 228 -1.10 7.42 3.28
N THR A 229 -2.44 7.53 3.34
CA THR A 229 -3.26 6.94 4.41
C THR A 229 -3.04 5.43 4.51
N ARG A 230 -3.06 4.72 3.38
CA ARG A 230 -2.81 3.27 3.33
C ARG A 230 -1.38 2.90 3.78
N ILE A 231 -0.38 3.72 3.45
CA ILE A 231 1.01 3.53 3.91
C ILE A 231 1.10 3.69 5.43
N SER A 232 0.50 4.73 6.00
CA SER A 232 0.50 4.98 7.45
C SER A 232 -0.24 3.87 8.23
N LEU A 233 -1.39 3.39 7.74
CA LEU A 233 -2.08 2.22 8.29
C LEU A 233 -1.20 0.96 8.25
N SER A 234 -0.51 0.72 7.13
CA SER A 234 0.40 -0.42 6.98
C SER A 234 1.59 -0.33 7.95
N GLN A 235 2.15 0.85 8.17
CA GLN A 235 3.22 1.06 9.16
C GLN A 235 2.72 0.81 10.59
N TRP A 236 1.51 1.27 10.92
CA TRP A 236 0.87 1.02 12.22
C TRP A 236 0.61 -0.47 12.46
N ASP A 237 0.11 -1.20 11.46
CA ASP A 237 -0.10 -2.66 11.52
C ASP A 237 1.21 -3.40 11.84
N HIS A 238 2.30 -3.10 11.11
CA HIS A 238 3.62 -3.68 11.37
C HIS A 238 4.17 -3.32 12.76
N LYS A 239 3.96 -2.08 13.23
CA LYS A 239 4.35 -1.64 14.59
C LYS A 239 3.60 -2.42 15.67
N MET A 240 2.29 -2.60 15.51
CA MET A 240 1.44 -3.38 16.42
C MET A 240 1.81 -4.86 16.43
N ILE A 241 2.14 -5.45 15.29
CA ILE A 241 2.60 -6.85 15.20
C ILE A 241 3.98 -7.01 15.84
N CYS A 242 4.89 -6.05 15.67
CA CYS A 242 6.20 -6.10 16.33
C CYS A 242 6.07 -6.12 17.87
N TYR A 243 5.26 -5.23 18.45
CA TYR A 243 5.01 -5.23 19.90
C TYR A 243 4.46 -6.59 20.38
N ALA A 244 3.58 -7.23 19.60
CA ALA A 244 3.05 -8.55 19.92
C ALA A 244 4.13 -9.67 19.90
N CYS A 245 5.12 -9.59 19.00
CA CYS A 245 6.25 -10.54 18.94
C CYS A 245 7.33 -10.32 20.03
N ARG A 246 7.19 -9.33 20.93
CA ARG A 246 8.13 -9.01 22.03
C ARG A 246 9.61 -8.87 21.61
N MET A 247 9.87 -8.47 20.36
CA MET A 247 11.22 -8.25 19.85
C MET A 247 11.82 -6.98 20.46
N ALA A 248 12.96 -7.10 21.15
CA ALA A 248 13.62 -5.96 21.81
C ALA A 248 14.16 -4.90 20.82
N ILE A 249 14.30 -5.25 19.53
CA ILE A 249 14.80 -4.35 18.48
C ILE A 249 13.95 -4.53 17.21
N CYS A 250 12.92 -3.71 17.03
CA CYS A 250 12.40 -3.38 15.70
C CYS A 250 13.06 -2.09 15.22
N LYS A 251 14.21 -2.24 14.55
CA LYS A 251 14.92 -1.14 13.87
C LYS A 251 14.18 -0.75 12.59
N PHE A 252 13.07 -0.06 12.73
CA PHE A 252 12.63 0.87 11.68
C PHE A 252 13.59 2.07 11.72
N ARG A 253 14.36 2.27 10.65
CA ARG A 253 15.10 3.52 10.43
C ARG A 253 14.56 4.17 9.16
N THR A 254 13.81 5.25 9.38
CA THR A 254 13.25 6.16 8.38
C THR A 254 14.32 6.72 7.44
#